data_AF-K1RQC7-F1
#
_entry.id   AF-K1RQC7-F1
#
_cell.length_a   1.000
_cell.length_b   1.000
_cell.length_c   1.000
_cell.angle_alpha   90.00
_cell.angle_beta   90.00
_cell.angle_gamma   90.00
#
_symmetry.space_group_name_H-M   'P 1'
#
loop_
_entity.id
_entity.type
_entity.pdbx_description
1 polymer ?
#
loop_
_entity_poly.entity_id
_entity_poly.type
_entity_poly.pdbx_seq_one_letter_code
_entity_poly.pdbx_strand_id
1 'polypeptide(L)'
;MEPRSSAQDVHRCDLCETAIVHSYCDFCHVNLCKPCIGEHITDGYGKHKIVPFQQRKSTLIYPKCETHTFKHCKFKCKNCENILVCSSCMASEQHGGHRFEELSEIFKTKKGTIEKDTKELENKISPSYEEIAQDLENQLANLDGGYEKITTEISKQGEEWHREIDIVINKMKTEINEIKMKHRANLQKHLDEIRQTRALIKQTLLTLRDIQESTEVSQIIKYSSKIRMYSERPPKLQISLPKFIPKPINHGMMYNCFGNIAPNQANTADRWYHNGRFASCLDSRPKR
;
A
#
# COMPACT_ATOMS: atom_id res chain seq x y z
N MET A 1 -3.39 22.04 -15.61
CA MET A 1 -2.37 21.87 -16.65
C MET A 1 -3.02 22.25 -17.97
N GLU A 2 -2.42 23.19 -18.70
CA GLU A 2 -2.94 23.71 -19.97
C GLU A 2 -3.03 22.62 -21.04
N PRO A 3 -4.04 22.67 -21.94
CA PRO A 3 -4.12 21.73 -23.05
C PRO A 3 -2.97 22.04 -24.00
N ARG A 4 -2.08 21.06 -24.20
CA ARG A 4 -1.02 21.11 -25.22
C ARG A 4 -1.68 21.37 -26.58
N SER A 5 -1.55 22.59 -27.08
CA SER A 5 -1.84 22.91 -28.47
C SER A 5 -0.87 22.09 -29.32
N SER A 6 -1.41 21.06 -29.98
CA SER A 6 -0.68 20.36 -31.02
C SER A 6 -0.46 21.33 -32.16
N ALA A 7 0.73 21.94 -32.24
CA ALA A 7 1.19 22.53 -33.49
C ALA A 7 1.23 21.39 -34.51
N GLN A 8 0.22 21.32 -35.39
CA GLN A 8 0.31 20.43 -36.53
C GLN A 8 1.44 20.97 -37.39
N ASP A 9 2.59 20.29 -37.37
CA ASP A 9 3.72 20.60 -38.23
C ASP A 9 3.22 20.58 -39.68
N VAL A 10 3.04 21.77 -40.26
CA VAL A 10 2.60 21.90 -41.64
C VAL A 10 3.77 21.45 -42.50
N HIS A 11 3.63 20.25 -43.08
CA HIS A 11 4.66 19.66 -43.93
C HIS A 11 5.08 20.63 -45.05
N ARG A 12 6.37 20.98 -45.08
CA ARG A 12 6.97 21.90 -46.05
C ARG A 12 7.59 21.14 -47.22
N CYS A 13 7.88 21.86 -48.30
CA CYS A 13 8.65 21.32 -49.41
C CYS A 13 10.11 21.12 -49.00
N ASP A 14 10.66 19.94 -49.25
CA ASP A 14 12.03 19.57 -48.87
C ASP A 14 13.09 20.26 -49.76
N LEU A 15 12.71 20.87 -50.88
CA LEU A 15 13.63 21.54 -51.81
C LEU A 15 13.80 23.03 -51.51
N CYS A 16 12.69 23.73 -51.24
CA CYS A 16 12.73 25.18 -50.98
C CYS A 16 12.53 25.54 -49.51
N GLU A 17 12.22 24.54 -48.65
CA GLU A 17 12.02 24.61 -47.20
C GLU A 17 10.96 25.61 -46.71
N THR A 18 10.30 26.33 -47.63
CA THR A 18 9.46 27.50 -47.34
C THR A 18 8.00 27.24 -47.70
N ALA A 19 7.74 26.74 -48.91
CA ALA A 19 6.38 26.51 -49.41
C ALA A 19 5.72 25.26 -48.82
N ILE A 20 4.38 25.29 -48.70
CA ILE A 20 3.57 24.16 -48.24
C ILE A 20 3.68 23.00 -49.25
N VAL A 21 3.80 21.78 -48.74
CA VAL A 21 3.83 20.59 -49.58
C VAL A 21 2.52 20.44 -50.35
N HIS A 22 2.63 20.09 -51.64
CA HIS A 22 1.50 19.77 -52.49
C HIS A 22 1.56 18.32 -53.00
N SER A 23 2.77 17.87 -53.32
CA SER A 23 3.04 16.59 -53.96
C SER A 23 4.20 15.86 -53.28
N TYR A 24 4.36 14.59 -53.58
CA TYR A 24 5.43 13.73 -53.09
C TYR A 24 6.04 12.97 -54.27
N CYS A 25 7.37 12.88 -54.32
CA CYS A 25 8.04 12.01 -55.26
C CYS A 25 8.29 10.65 -54.60
N ASP A 26 7.59 9.60 -55.05
CA ASP A 26 7.75 8.23 -54.51
C ASP A 26 9.12 7.60 -54.87
N PHE A 27 9.84 8.15 -55.85
CA PHE A 27 11.17 7.67 -56.23
C PHE A 27 12.27 8.27 -55.34
N CYS A 28 12.26 9.59 -55.16
CA CYS A 28 13.25 10.31 -54.35
C CYS A 28 12.89 10.42 -52.87
N HIS A 29 11.67 10.03 -52.50
CA HIS A 29 11.12 10.13 -51.14
C HIS A 29 11.03 11.55 -50.56
N VAL A 30 10.86 12.56 -51.41
CA VAL A 30 10.82 13.99 -51.02
C VAL A 30 9.44 14.63 -51.20
N ASN A 31 9.13 15.59 -50.32
CA ASN A 31 7.98 16.48 -50.33
C ASN A 31 8.22 17.67 -51.26
N LEU A 32 7.27 17.94 -52.17
CA LEU A 32 7.41 18.96 -53.21
C LEU A 32 6.23 19.92 -53.19
N CYS A 33 6.51 21.23 -53.28
CA CYS A 33 5.51 22.22 -53.65
C CYS A 33 5.35 22.27 -55.18
N LYS A 34 4.25 22.82 -55.70
CA LYS A 34 3.98 22.88 -57.15
C LYS A 34 5.16 23.43 -57.98
N PRO A 35 5.81 24.55 -57.60
CA PRO A 35 6.95 25.08 -58.34
C PRO A 35 8.16 24.13 -58.39
N CYS A 36 8.49 23.47 -57.28
CA CYS A 36 9.67 22.62 -57.19
C CYS A 36 9.53 21.27 -57.92
N ILE A 37 8.32 20.86 -58.33
CA ILE A 37 8.12 19.62 -59.09
C ILE A 37 8.86 19.68 -60.44
N GLY A 38 8.78 20.82 -61.14
CA GLY A 38 9.40 20.96 -62.45
C GLY A 38 10.92 20.85 -62.41
N GLU A 39 11.54 21.49 -61.42
CA GLU A 39 12.98 21.42 -61.17
C GLU A 39 13.41 20.01 -60.75
N HIS A 40 12.65 19.38 -59.85
CA HIS A 40 12.95 18.05 -59.32
C HIS A 40 13.02 16.94 -60.37
N ILE A 41 12.19 17.00 -61.42
CA ILE A 41 12.09 15.94 -62.42
C ILE A 41 13.01 16.14 -63.64
N THR A 42 13.84 17.19 -63.63
CA THR A 42 14.69 17.59 -64.77
C THR A 42 15.73 16.52 -65.14
N ASP A 43 16.21 15.73 -64.18
CA ASP A 43 17.22 14.67 -64.37
C ASP A 43 16.63 13.31 -64.86
N GLY A 44 15.35 13.32 -65.25
CA GLY A 44 14.71 12.19 -65.93
C GLY A 44 13.22 12.10 -65.65
N TYR A 45 12.42 12.83 -66.42
CA TYR A 45 10.96 12.98 -66.26
C TYR A 45 10.22 11.64 -66.01
N GLY A 46 10.62 10.56 -66.70
CA GLY A 46 9.99 9.24 -66.56
C GLY A 46 10.43 8.41 -65.35
N LYS A 47 11.46 8.81 -64.61
CA LYS A 47 11.97 8.10 -63.42
C LYS A 47 11.21 8.48 -62.15
N HIS A 48 10.71 9.70 -62.10
CA HIS A 48 10.04 10.25 -60.93
C HIS A 48 8.55 9.98 -60.99
N LYS A 49 8.01 9.38 -59.93
CA LYS A 49 6.57 9.23 -59.77
C LYS A 49 6.05 10.25 -58.77
N ILE A 50 5.45 11.32 -59.30
CA ILE A 50 4.88 12.40 -58.51
C ILE A 50 3.41 12.07 -58.18
N VAL A 51 3.09 12.01 -56.90
CA VAL A 51 1.73 11.77 -56.39
C VAL A 51 1.28 12.96 -55.52
N PRO A 52 -0.03 13.20 -55.35
CA PRO A 52 -0.52 14.12 -54.33
C PRO A 52 0.04 13.77 -52.95
N PHE A 53 0.34 14.76 -52.11
CA PHE A 53 0.93 14.52 -50.79
C PHE A 53 0.07 13.60 -49.89
N GLN A 54 -1.27 13.65 -50.04
CA GLN A 54 -2.18 12.74 -49.34
C GLN A 54 -2.00 11.28 -49.77
N GLN A 55 -1.48 11.05 -50.98
CA GLN A 55 -1.17 9.73 -51.55
C GLN A 55 0.33 9.41 -51.46
N ARG A 56 1.11 10.13 -50.65
CA ARG A 56 2.53 9.81 -50.42
C ARG A 56 2.70 8.35 -50.00
N LYS A 57 3.74 7.67 -50.49
CA LYS A 57 3.99 6.24 -50.23
C LYS A 57 2.85 5.32 -50.72
N SER A 58 2.06 5.75 -51.70
CA SER A 58 1.04 4.92 -52.35
C SER A 58 1.65 3.97 -53.40
N THR A 59 2.85 4.27 -53.89
CA THR A 59 3.56 3.39 -54.81
C THR A 59 4.24 2.25 -54.06
N LEU A 60 3.89 1.03 -54.44
CA LEU A 60 4.56 -0.17 -53.95
C LEU A 60 6.00 -0.21 -54.47
N ILE A 61 6.96 -0.26 -53.55
CA ILE A 61 8.36 -0.48 -53.85
C ILE A 61 8.60 -1.98 -53.85
N TYR A 62 8.88 -2.52 -55.03
CA TYR A 62 9.18 -3.92 -55.20
C TYR A 62 10.69 -4.17 -55.04
N PRO A 63 11.12 -5.28 -54.43
CA PRO A 63 12.53 -5.60 -54.32
C PRO A 63 13.13 -5.90 -55.70
N LYS A 64 14.42 -5.58 -55.88
CA LYS A 64 15.16 -5.93 -57.09
C LYS A 64 15.34 -7.45 -57.17
N CYS A 65 15.31 -7.99 -58.38
CA CYS A 65 15.57 -9.40 -58.61
C CYS A 65 17.07 -9.68 -58.55
N GLU A 66 17.46 -10.65 -57.73
CA GLU A 66 18.87 -11.01 -57.53
C GLU A 66 19.51 -11.60 -58.79
N THR A 67 18.73 -12.35 -59.58
CA THR A 67 19.23 -13.07 -60.76
C THR A 67 19.03 -12.33 -62.08
N HIS A 68 18.16 -11.31 -62.10
CA HIS A 68 17.82 -10.57 -63.32
C HIS A 68 18.05 -9.08 -63.14
N THR A 69 19.14 -8.60 -63.73
CA THR A 69 19.51 -7.19 -63.76
C THR A 69 18.36 -6.36 -64.33
N PHE A 70 18.04 -5.24 -63.67
CA PHE A 70 16.98 -4.29 -64.03
C PHE A 70 15.52 -4.82 -63.89
N LYS A 71 15.30 -5.98 -63.27
CA LYS A 71 13.93 -6.48 -62.96
C LYS A 71 13.61 -6.38 -61.47
N HIS A 72 12.33 -6.25 -61.16
CA HIS A 72 11.81 -6.25 -59.79
C HIS A 72 10.92 -7.47 -59.56
N CYS A 73 10.97 -8.03 -58.36
CA CYS A 73 10.16 -9.17 -57.96
C CYS A 73 8.76 -8.68 -57.58
N LYS A 74 7.76 -9.12 -58.34
CA LYS A 74 6.34 -8.76 -58.12
C LYS A 74 5.53 -9.90 -57.53
N PHE A 75 6.13 -11.09 -57.43
CA PHE A 75 5.44 -12.30 -57.01
C PHE A 75 6.21 -13.00 -55.88
N LYS A 76 5.47 -13.67 -54.99
CA LYS A 76 6.02 -14.61 -54.01
C LYS A 76 5.80 -16.03 -54.52
N CYS A 77 6.84 -16.86 -54.53
CA CYS A 77 6.68 -18.29 -54.81
C CYS A 77 6.04 -18.98 -53.60
N LYS A 78 4.96 -19.74 -53.81
CA LYS A 78 4.29 -20.50 -52.74
C LYS A 78 4.99 -21.82 -52.42
N ASN A 79 5.75 -22.35 -53.39
CA ASN A 79 6.46 -23.62 -53.27
C ASN A 79 7.85 -23.48 -52.63
N CYS A 80 8.40 -22.26 -52.58
CA CYS A 80 9.70 -21.97 -51.99
C CYS A 80 9.52 -21.03 -50.79
N GLU A 81 10.22 -21.31 -49.70
CA GLU A 81 10.07 -20.53 -48.47
C GLU A 81 10.63 -19.10 -48.65
N ASN A 82 9.75 -18.10 -48.48
CA ASN A 82 10.07 -16.67 -48.52
C ASN A 82 10.80 -16.15 -49.78
N ILE A 83 10.73 -16.87 -50.90
CA ILE A 83 11.35 -16.45 -52.16
C ILE A 83 10.44 -15.51 -52.95
N LEU A 84 11.00 -14.38 -53.38
CA LEU A 84 10.36 -13.38 -54.24
C LEU A 84 10.92 -13.48 -55.66
N VAL A 85 10.05 -13.48 -56.66
CA VAL A 85 10.42 -13.75 -58.05
C VAL A 85 9.91 -12.66 -59.00
N CYS A 86 10.68 -12.40 -60.06
CA CYS A 86 10.25 -11.60 -61.21
C CYS A 86 9.66 -12.51 -62.30
N SER A 87 9.10 -11.91 -63.36
CA SER A 87 8.49 -12.68 -64.46
C SER A 87 9.47 -13.64 -65.16
N SER A 88 10.77 -13.32 -65.22
CA SER A 88 11.77 -14.24 -65.79
C SER A 88 12.10 -15.39 -64.85
N CYS A 89 12.15 -15.16 -63.54
CA CYS A 89 12.30 -16.26 -62.57
C CYS A 89 11.12 -17.23 -62.66
N MET A 90 9.89 -16.76 -62.90
CA MET A 90 8.72 -17.64 -63.04
C MET A 90 8.82 -18.58 -64.26
N ALA A 91 9.53 -18.16 -65.30
CA ALA A 91 9.74 -18.92 -66.53
C ALA A 91 11.08 -19.68 -66.53
N SER A 92 11.88 -19.59 -65.48
CA SER A 92 13.14 -20.33 -65.37
C SER A 92 12.89 -21.78 -64.98
N GLU A 93 13.84 -22.67 -65.26
CA GLU A 93 13.77 -24.08 -64.83
C GLU A 93 13.63 -24.21 -63.31
N GLN A 94 14.23 -23.27 -62.55
CA GLN A 94 14.22 -23.29 -61.08
C GLN A 94 12.82 -23.08 -60.48
N HIS A 95 11.92 -22.35 -61.16
CA HIS A 95 10.55 -22.13 -60.69
C HIS A 95 9.49 -22.50 -61.72
N GLY A 96 9.88 -23.22 -62.79
CA GLY A 96 8.99 -23.68 -63.83
C GLY A 96 7.93 -24.61 -63.25
N GLY A 97 6.66 -24.22 -63.35
CA GLY A 97 5.54 -24.98 -62.80
C GLY A 97 5.20 -24.71 -61.32
N HIS A 98 5.90 -23.80 -60.65
CA HIS A 98 5.53 -23.37 -59.29
C HIS A 98 4.28 -22.47 -59.28
N ARG A 99 3.63 -22.39 -58.12
CA ARG A 99 2.52 -21.47 -57.86
C ARG A 99 3.05 -20.16 -57.30
N PHE A 100 2.43 -19.06 -57.70
CA PHE A 100 2.84 -17.71 -57.32
C PHE A 100 1.67 -16.93 -56.76
N GLU A 101 1.99 -15.95 -55.93
CA GLU A 101 1.05 -14.96 -55.41
C GLU A 101 1.56 -13.56 -55.72
N GLU A 102 0.66 -12.65 -56.06
CA GLU A 102 1.06 -11.27 -56.31
C GLU A 102 1.38 -10.56 -54.99
N LEU A 103 2.53 -9.90 -54.93
CA LEU A 103 2.96 -9.17 -53.74
C LEU A 103 2.05 -7.98 -53.42
N SER A 104 1.41 -7.39 -54.42
CA SER A 104 0.44 -6.30 -54.23
C SER A 104 -0.76 -6.76 -53.39
N GLU A 105 -1.27 -7.96 -53.62
CA GLU A 105 -2.38 -8.55 -52.86
C GLU A 105 -1.94 -8.97 -51.46
N ILE A 106 -0.79 -9.63 -51.32
CA ILE A 106 -0.21 -9.97 -50.00
C ILE A 106 -0.01 -8.69 -49.17
N PHE A 107 0.53 -7.63 -49.78
CA PHE A 107 0.76 -6.35 -49.12
C PHE A 107 -0.54 -5.73 -48.61
N LYS A 108 -1.59 -5.70 -49.44
CA LYS A 108 -2.91 -5.19 -49.04
C LYS A 108 -3.47 -5.97 -47.86
N THR A 109 -3.47 -7.31 -47.94
CA THR A 109 -3.97 -8.17 -46.85
C THR A 109 -3.18 -7.94 -45.56
N LYS A 110 -1.84 -7.95 -45.62
CA LYS A 110 -0.99 -7.76 -44.45
C LYS A 110 -1.13 -6.36 -43.86
N LYS A 111 -1.26 -5.32 -44.69
CA LYS A 111 -1.51 -3.95 -44.23
C LYS A 111 -2.85 -3.85 -43.50
N GLY A 112 -3.89 -4.51 -44.01
CA GLY A 112 -5.18 -4.60 -43.32
C GLY A 112 -5.11 -5.34 -41.97
N THR A 113 -4.34 -6.43 -41.89
CA THR A 113 -4.06 -7.11 -40.60
C THR A 113 -3.34 -6.18 -39.64
N ILE A 114 -2.26 -5.52 -40.07
CA ILE A 114 -1.50 -4.57 -39.23
C ILE A 114 -2.42 -3.45 -38.73
N GLU A 115 -3.28 -2.89 -39.58
CA GLU A 115 -4.21 -1.84 -39.18
C GLU A 115 -5.22 -2.34 -38.13
N LYS A 116 -5.75 -3.56 -38.30
CA LYS A 116 -6.65 -4.18 -37.33
C LYS A 116 -5.94 -4.42 -35.99
N ASP A 117 -4.75 -5.00 -36.02
CA ASP A 117 -3.96 -5.30 -34.82
C ASP A 117 -3.60 -4.01 -34.08
N THR A 118 -3.20 -2.96 -34.83
CA THR A 118 -2.92 -1.63 -34.28
C THR A 118 -4.15 -1.07 -33.56
N LYS A 119 -5.32 -1.12 -34.21
CA LYS A 119 -6.58 -0.64 -33.60
C LYS A 119 -6.97 -1.45 -32.36
N GLU A 120 -6.75 -2.75 -32.36
CA GLU A 120 -7.05 -3.60 -31.20
C GLU A 120 -6.09 -3.33 -30.03
N LEU A 121 -4.81 -3.15 -30.31
CA LEU A 121 -3.81 -2.78 -29.30
C LEU A 121 -4.10 -1.41 -28.70
N GLU A 122 -4.34 -0.40 -29.53
CA GLU A 122 -4.57 0.98 -29.08
C GLU A 122 -5.89 1.15 -28.32
N ASN A 123 -6.98 0.53 -28.79
CA ASN A 123 -8.30 0.83 -28.27
C ASN A 123 -8.81 -0.16 -27.22
N LYS A 124 -8.19 -1.33 -27.08
CA LYS A 124 -8.63 -2.36 -26.13
C LYS A 124 -7.54 -2.81 -25.20
N ILE A 125 -6.41 -3.25 -25.75
CA ILE A 125 -5.35 -3.88 -24.94
C ILE A 125 -4.62 -2.83 -24.09
N SER A 126 -4.07 -1.76 -24.69
CA SER A 126 -3.36 -0.72 -23.94
C SER A 126 -4.21 -0.10 -22.83
N PRO A 127 -5.47 0.33 -23.09
CA PRO A 127 -6.29 0.92 -22.04
C PRO A 127 -6.59 -0.04 -20.89
N SER A 128 -6.80 -1.34 -21.16
CA SER A 128 -7.01 -2.32 -20.08
C SER A 128 -5.78 -2.51 -19.19
N TYR A 129 -4.57 -2.43 -19.75
CA TYR A 129 -3.33 -2.51 -18.97
C TYR A 129 -3.11 -1.22 -18.16
N GLU A 130 -3.43 -0.06 -18.73
CA GLU A 130 -3.39 1.22 -18.04
C GLU A 130 -4.38 1.27 -16.86
N GLU A 131 -5.59 0.73 -17.03
CA GLU A 131 -6.59 0.61 -15.96
C GLU A 131 -6.08 -0.27 -14.79
N ILE A 132 -5.51 -1.44 -15.11
CA ILE A 132 -4.95 -2.34 -14.09
C ILE A 132 -3.76 -1.70 -13.38
N ALA A 133 -2.88 -1.02 -14.12
CA ALA A 133 -1.75 -0.31 -13.55
C ALA A 133 -2.23 0.80 -12.59
N GLN A 134 -3.23 1.58 -13.01
CA GLN A 134 -3.79 2.65 -12.20
C GLN A 134 -4.46 2.13 -10.92
N ASP A 135 -5.16 1.00 -10.99
CA ASP A 135 -5.75 0.34 -9.82
C ASP A 135 -4.66 -0.13 -8.84
N LEU A 136 -3.59 -0.77 -9.35
CA LEU A 136 -2.46 -1.18 -8.52
C LEU A 136 -1.74 0.00 -7.87
N GLU A 137 -1.53 1.09 -8.61
CA GLU A 137 -0.97 2.33 -8.07
C GLU A 137 -1.85 2.91 -6.96
N ASN A 138 -3.17 2.91 -7.15
CA ASN A 138 -4.12 3.35 -6.12
C ASN A 138 -4.10 2.44 -4.89
N GLN A 139 -4.01 1.12 -5.07
CA GLN A 139 -3.88 0.17 -3.96
C GLN A 139 -2.58 0.42 -3.19
N LEU A 140 -1.45 0.60 -3.88
CA LEU A 140 -0.15 0.90 -3.29
C LEU A 140 -0.17 2.23 -2.52
N ALA A 141 -0.73 3.29 -3.11
CA ALA A 141 -0.82 4.60 -2.48
C ALA A 141 -1.66 4.60 -1.20
N ASN A 142 -2.67 3.73 -1.12
CA ASN A 142 -3.55 3.60 0.06
C ASN A 142 -3.09 2.53 1.07
N LEU A 143 -2.10 1.71 0.72
CA LEU A 143 -1.68 0.54 1.50
C LEU A 143 -1.22 0.95 2.91
N ASP A 144 -0.28 1.90 2.97
CA ASP A 144 0.30 2.37 4.23
C ASP A 144 -0.77 2.99 5.14
N GLY A 145 -1.68 3.79 4.58
CA GLY A 145 -2.80 4.36 5.33
C GLY A 145 -3.78 3.32 5.86
N GLY A 146 -3.95 2.19 5.16
CA GLY A 146 -4.73 1.05 5.64
C GLY A 146 -4.11 0.39 6.87
N TYR A 147 -2.80 0.11 6.83
CA TYR A 147 -2.09 -0.46 7.96
C TYR A 147 -1.97 0.51 9.14
N GLU A 148 -1.75 1.81 8.88
CA GLU A 148 -1.68 2.83 9.93
C GLU A 148 -3.00 2.91 10.72
N LYS A 149 -4.15 2.80 10.04
CA LYS A 149 -5.47 2.72 10.72
C LYS A 149 -5.54 1.55 11.69
N ILE A 150 -5.12 0.35 11.27
CA ILE A 150 -5.11 -0.84 12.13
C ILE A 150 -4.20 -0.61 13.35
N THR A 151 -3.00 -0.08 13.15
CA THR A 151 -2.07 0.19 14.27
C THR A 151 -2.60 1.27 15.22
N THR A 152 -3.34 2.25 14.70
CA THR A 152 -4.01 3.29 15.49
C THR A 152 -5.13 2.70 16.34
N GLU A 153 -5.94 1.78 15.80
CA GLU A 153 -6.99 1.09 16.55
C GLU A 153 -6.41 0.23 17.68
N ILE A 154 -5.34 -0.52 17.40
CA ILE A 154 -4.59 -1.28 18.41
C ILE A 154 -4.12 -0.35 19.53
N SER A 155 -3.56 0.81 19.17
CA SER A 155 -3.06 1.79 20.16
C SER A 155 -4.18 2.37 21.03
N LYS A 156 -5.32 2.74 20.43
CA LYS A 156 -6.50 3.23 21.16
C LYS A 156 -7.04 2.19 22.15
N GLN A 157 -7.08 0.92 21.75
CA GLN A 157 -7.49 -0.14 22.66
C GLN A 157 -6.50 -0.33 23.81
N GLY A 158 -5.20 -0.16 23.54
CA GLY A 158 -4.15 -0.13 24.56
C GLY A 158 -4.37 0.95 25.61
N GLU A 159 -4.72 2.17 25.18
CA GLU A 159 -5.05 3.27 26.09
C GLU A 159 -6.28 2.94 26.97
N GLU A 160 -7.30 2.30 26.40
CA GLU A 160 -8.50 1.93 27.14
C GLU A 160 -8.19 0.84 28.19
N TRP A 161 -7.38 -0.15 27.84
CA TRP A 161 -6.93 -1.17 28.80
C TRP A 161 -6.14 -0.57 29.96
N HIS A 162 -5.26 0.39 29.69
CA HIS A 162 -4.55 1.10 30.77
C HIS A 162 -5.52 1.80 31.72
N ARG A 163 -6.57 2.45 31.21
CA ARG A 163 -7.61 3.09 32.05
C ARG A 163 -8.34 2.08 32.93
N GLU A 164 -8.77 0.95 32.36
CA GLU A 164 -9.45 -0.10 33.10
C GLU A 164 -8.57 -0.70 34.22
N ILE A 165 -7.28 -0.92 33.93
CA ILE A 165 -6.31 -1.36 34.93
C ILE A 165 -6.15 -0.33 36.04
N ASP A 166 -6.04 0.95 35.70
CA ASP A 166 -5.94 2.04 36.68
C ASP A 166 -7.19 2.14 37.58
N ILE A 167 -8.39 1.92 37.03
CA ILE A 167 -9.64 1.86 37.80
C ILE A 167 -9.56 0.75 38.84
N VAL A 168 -9.11 -0.46 38.46
CA VAL A 168 -8.94 -1.59 39.38
C VAL A 168 -7.90 -1.27 40.47
N ILE A 169 -6.76 -0.69 40.09
CA ILE A 169 -5.69 -0.30 41.02
C ILE A 169 -6.23 0.71 42.05
N ASN A 170 -6.93 1.74 41.59
CA ASN A 170 -7.46 2.80 42.45
C ASN A 170 -8.57 2.28 43.38
N LYS A 171 -9.40 1.34 42.91
CA LYS A 171 -10.36 0.65 43.76
C LYS A 171 -9.67 -0.10 44.90
N MET A 172 -8.64 -0.90 44.62
CA MET A 172 -7.89 -1.61 45.67
C MET A 172 -7.21 -0.66 46.66
N LYS A 173 -6.65 0.46 46.19
CA LYS A 173 -6.10 1.51 47.06
C LYS A 173 -7.16 2.12 47.98
N THR A 174 -8.37 2.31 47.46
CA THR A 174 -9.51 2.85 48.23
C THR A 174 -9.94 1.88 49.32
N GLU A 175 -10.07 0.59 49.00
CA GLU A 175 -10.37 -0.48 49.97
C GLU A 175 -9.33 -0.52 51.12
N ILE A 176 -8.04 -0.41 50.80
CA ILE A 176 -6.97 -0.34 51.81
C ILE A 176 -7.12 0.92 52.69
N ASN A 177 -7.47 2.06 52.10
CA ASN A 177 -7.67 3.29 52.87
C ASN A 177 -8.87 3.17 53.82
N GLU A 178 -9.96 2.53 53.41
CA GLU A 178 -11.10 2.24 54.29
C GLU A 178 -10.73 1.33 55.46
N ILE A 179 -9.96 0.27 55.21
CA ILE A 179 -9.45 -0.63 56.26
C ILE A 179 -8.58 0.18 57.25
N LYS A 180 -7.68 1.02 56.74
CA LYS A 180 -6.85 1.91 57.55
C LYS A 180 -7.69 2.85 58.42
N MET A 181 -8.75 3.45 57.87
CA MET A 181 -9.66 4.33 58.63
C MET A 181 -10.38 3.56 59.74
N LYS A 182 -10.89 2.35 59.45
CA LYS A 182 -11.54 1.48 60.45
C LYS A 182 -10.57 1.09 61.58
N HIS A 183 -9.36 0.67 61.24
CA HIS A 183 -8.32 0.36 62.22
C HIS A 183 -7.99 1.57 63.10
N ARG A 184 -7.84 2.76 62.50
CA ARG A 184 -7.58 4.00 63.24
C ARG A 184 -8.72 4.36 64.18
N ALA A 185 -9.97 4.28 63.72
CA ALA A 185 -11.15 4.56 64.54
C ALA A 185 -11.22 3.63 65.76
N ASN A 186 -11.00 2.32 65.55
CA ASN A 186 -10.99 1.34 66.64
C ASN A 186 -9.88 1.60 67.66
N LEU A 187 -8.66 1.89 67.19
CA LEU A 187 -7.53 2.24 68.07
C LEU A 187 -7.81 3.51 68.87
N GLN A 188 -8.35 4.54 68.23
CA GLN A 188 -8.65 5.80 68.87
C GLN A 188 -9.73 5.62 69.95
N LYS A 189 -10.81 4.90 69.63
CA LYS A 189 -11.87 4.57 70.59
C LYS A 189 -11.31 3.84 71.82
N HIS A 190 -10.53 2.78 71.61
CA HIS A 190 -9.93 2.02 72.72
C HIS A 190 -8.96 2.86 73.56
N LEU A 191 -8.20 3.74 72.92
CA LEU A 191 -7.29 4.66 73.60
C LEU A 191 -8.05 5.67 74.49
N ASP A 192 -9.17 6.19 74.01
CA ASP A 192 -9.97 7.16 74.75
C ASP A 192 -10.71 6.52 75.94
N GLU A 193 -11.21 5.29 75.78
CA GLU A 193 -11.75 4.48 76.88
C GLU A 193 -10.69 4.25 77.98
N ILE A 194 -9.46 3.86 77.60
CA ILE A 194 -8.35 3.67 78.56
C ILE A 194 -8.00 5.00 79.25
N ARG A 195 -7.98 6.12 78.53
CA ARG A 195 -7.70 7.45 79.10
C ARG A 195 -8.75 7.85 80.13
N GLN A 196 -10.03 7.59 79.85
CA GLN A 196 -11.14 7.87 80.75
C GLN A 196 -11.04 7.03 82.03
N THR A 197 -10.83 5.71 81.91
CA THR A 197 -10.63 4.83 83.07
C THR A 197 -9.42 5.29 83.90
N ARG A 198 -8.32 5.65 83.26
CA ARG A 198 -7.13 6.18 83.96
C ARG A 198 -7.43 7.45 84.74
N ALA A 199 -8.24 8.37 84.19
CA ALA A 199 -8.65 9.59 84.88
C ALA A 199 -9.51 9.28 86.11
N LEU A 200 -10.48 8.37 85.99
CA LEU A 200 -11.32 7.91 87.10
C LEU A 200 -10.50 7.24 88.22
N ILE A 201 -9.50 6.43 87.86
CA ILE A 201 -8.57 5.82 88.83
C ILE A 201 -7.80 6.91 89.57
N LYS A 202 -7.25 7.91 88.85
CA LYS A 202 -6.53 9.03 89.49
C LYS A 202 -7.41 9.80 90.47
N GLN A 203 -8.65 10.12 90.09
CA GLN A 203 -9.59 10.81 90.97
C GLN A 203 -9.92 9.97 92.21
N THR A 204 -10.17 8.67 92.02
CA THR A 204 -10.45 7.76 93.14
C THR A 204 -9.27 7.66 94.09
N LEU A 205 -8.04 7.58 93.56
CA LEU A 205 -6.84 7.56 94.39
C LEU A 205 -6.67 8.82 95.25
N LEU A 206 -6.99 10.00 94.71
CA LEU A 206 -6.97 11.25 95.49
C LEU A 206 -7.98 11.19 96.64
N THR A 207 -9.24 10.87 96.34
CA THR A 207 -10.28 10.75 97.37
C THR A 207 -9.95 9.72 98.44
N LEU A 208 -9.32 8.58 98.07
CA LEU A 208 -8.91 7.56 99.03
C LEU A 208 -7.78 8.06 99.94
N ARG A 209 -6.84 8.86 99.45
CA ARG A 209 -5.79 9.48 100.28
C ARG A 209 -6.38 10.49 101.26
N ASP A 210 -7.32 11.32 100.80
CA ASP A 210 -7.99 12.29 101.66
C ASP A 210 -8.74 11.58 102.81
N ILE A 211 -9.45 10.49 102.52
CA ILE A 211 -10.12 9.66 103.55
C ILE A 211 -9.09 9.01 104.49
N GLN A 212 -7.94 8.57 103.97
CA GLN A 212 -6.88 7.94 104.77
C GLN A 212 -6.20 8.92 105.73
N GLU A 213 -6.06 10.19 105.35
CA GLU A 213 -5.47 11.25 106.17
C GLU A 213 -6.49 11.92 107.12
N SER A 214 -7.80 11.69 106.90
CA SER A 214 -8.88 12.25 107.70
C SER A 214 -8.93 11.67 109.12
N THR A 215 -9.08 12.53 110.11
CA THR A 215 -9.33 12.14 111.51
C THR A 215 -10.83 11.95 111.81
N GLU A 216 -11.71 12.17 110.84
CA GLU A 216 -13.15 12.06 111.02
C GLU A 216 -13.62 10.59 110.95
N VAL A 217 -13.91 9.99 112.12
CA VAL A 217 -14.36 8.59 112.26
C VAL A 217 -15.55 8.26 111.36
N SER A 218 -16.45 9.22 111.13
CA SER A 218 -17.65 9.04 110.31
C SER A 218 -17.33 8.72 108.84
N GLN A 219 -16.25 9.30 108.28
CA GLN A 219 -15.84 9.09 106.88
C GLN A 219 -15.22 7.71 106.68
N ILE A 220 -14.42 7.25 107.64
CA ILE A 220 -13.76 5.94 107.63
C ILE A 220 -14.80 4.82 107.74
N ILE A 221 -15.76 4.93 108.66
CA ILE A 221 -16.80 3.90 108.85
C ILE A 221 -17.70 3.78 107.60
N LYS A 222 -18.00 4.89 106.92
CA LYS A 222 -18.83 4.90 105.71
C LYS A 222 -18.09 4.41 104.46
N TYR A 223 -16.76 4.28 104.50
CA TYR A 223 -15.99 3.86 103.35
C TYR A 223 -16.32 2.40 102.96
N SER A 224 -16.54 2.18 101.67
CA SER A 224 -16.66 0.86 101.07
C SER A 224 -15.63 0.71 99.94
N SER A 225 -15.02 -0.46 99.85
CA SER A 225 -13.92 -0.71 98.90
C SER A 225 -14.39 -0.60 97.45
N LYS A 226 -13.71 0.25 96.68
CA LYS A 226 -13.96 0.44 95.24
C LYS A 226 -13.04 -0.37 94.35
N ILE A 227 -12.13 -1.18 94.91
CA ILE A 227 -11.08 -1.89 94.14
C ILE A 227 -11.66 -2.82 93.07
N ARG A 228 -12.82 -3.44 93.36
CA ARG A 228 -13.51 -4.33 92.43
C ARG A 228 -13.86 -3.65 91.11
N MET A 229 -14.12 -2.33 91.13
CA MET A 229 -14.46 -1.55 89.94
C MET A 229 -13.30 -1.44 88.92
N TYR A 230 -12.05 -1.69 89.33
CA TYR A 230 -10.85 -1.58 88.49
C TYR A 230 -10.05 -2.88 88.43
N SER A 231 -10.60 -3.96 88.98
CA SER A 231 -9.90 -5.23 89.13
C SER A 231 -9.69 -5.96 87.81
N GLU A 232 -10.57 -5.71 86.83
CA GLU A 232 -10.43 -6.23 85.47
C GLU A 232 -9.58 -5.29 84.61
N ARG A 233 -8.48 -5.80 84.06
CA ARG A 233 -7.64 -5.03 83.14
C ARG A 233 -8.31 -4.94 81.76
N PRO A 234 -8.28 -3.75 81.11
CA PRO A 234 -8.76 -3.64 79.74
C PRO A 234 -7.99 -4.59 78.81
N PRO A 235 -8.66 -5.28 77.87
CA PRO A 235 -8.00 -6.17 76.92
C PRO A 235 -7.02 -5.38 76.04
N LYS A 236 -5.90 -6.01 75.69
CA LYS A 236 -4.95 -5.43 74.73
C LYS A 236 -5.49 -5.62 73.31
N LEU A 237 -5.72 -4.51 72.61
CA LEU A 237 -6.09 -4.55 71.20
C LEU A 237 -4.84 -4.78 70.35
N GLN A 238 -4.86 -5.80 69.49
CA GLN A 238 -3.85 -6.04 68.46
C GLN A 238 -4.50 -5.97 67.08
N ILE A 239 -3.87 -5.24 66.16
CA ILE A 239 -4.32 -5.10 64.78
C ILE A 239 -3.23 -5.61 63.85
N SER A 240 -3.60 -6.51 62.93
CA SER A 240 -2.75 -6.99 61.85
C SER A 240 -3.01 -6.23 60.55
N LEU A 241 -1.95 -5.96 59.79
CA LEU A 241 -2.08 -5.33 58.47
C LEU A 241 -2.52 -6.35 57.41
N PRO A 242 -3.33 -5.93 56.42
CA PRO A 242 -3.62 -6.76 55.26
C PRO A 242 -2.35 -6.97 54.42
N LYS A 243 -2.27 -8.12 53.74
CA LYS A 243 -1.17 -8.46 52.83
C LYS A 243 -1.69 -8.52 51.40
N PHE A 244 -1.05 -7.79 50.49
CA PHE A 244 -1.31 -7.89 49.06
C PHE A 244 -0.50 -9.06 48.46
N ILE A 245 -1.14 -9.88 47.63
CA ILE A 245 -0.53 -11.04 46.97
C ILE A 245 -0.79 -10.91 45.46
N PRO A 246 0.19 -10.46 44.67
CA PRO A 246 0.01 -10.30 43.23
C PRO A 246 -0.05 -11.65 42.52
N LYS A 247 -0.84 -11.73 41.44
CA LYS A 247 -0.83 -12.87 40.52
C LYS A 247 0.21 -12.65 39.42
N PRO A 248 0.88 -13.72 38.94
CA PRO A 248 1.78 -13.61 37.78
C PRO A 248 0.99 -13.23 36.52
N ILE A 249 1.65 -12.49 35.63
CA ILE A 249 1.06 -12.03 34.37
C ILE A 249 1.17 -13.15 33.34
N ASN A 250 0.05 -13.51 32.70
CA ASN A 250 0.00 -14.46 31.60
C ASN A 250 -0.15 -13.72 30.26
N HIS A 251 0.95 -13.54 29.54
CA HIS A 251 0.97 -12.81 28.26
C HIS A 251 0.08 -13.42 27.18
N GLY A 252 -0.02 -14.76 27.11
CA GLY A 252 -0.87 -15.43 26.12
C GLY A 252 -2.35 -15.17 26.35
N MET A 253 -2.80 -15.20 27.61
CA MET A 253 -4.17 -14.80 27.95
C MET A 253 -4.41 -13.31 27.70
N MET A 254 -3.42 -12.44 28.00
CA MET A 254 -3.55 -11.02 27.72
C MET A 254 -3.72 -10.75 26.23
N TYR A 255 -2.92 -11.38 25.36
CA TYR A 255 -3.07 -11.25 23.92
C TYR A 255 -4.47 -11.66 23.44
N ASN A 256 -4.95 -12.82 23.87
CA ASN A 256 -6.28 -13.33 23.47
C ASN A 256 -7.43 -12.44 23.97
N CYS A 257 -7.29 -11.85 25.15
CA CYS A 257 -8.27 -10.89 25.68
C CYS A 257 -8.18 -9.53 24.97
N PHE A 258 -6.97 -9.13 24.55
CA PHE A 258 -6.73 -7.86 23.87
C PHE A 258 -7.32 -7.89 22.46
N GLY A 259 -7.02 -8.92 21.68
CA GLY A 259 -7.57 -9.09 20.34
C GLY A 259 -6.60 -9.82 19.41
N ASN A 260 -7.11 -10.21 18.25
CA ASN A 260 -6.35 -10.93 17.23
C ASN A 260 -6.35 -10.16 15.91
N ILE A 261 -5.25 -10.25 15.17
CA ILE A 261 -5.18 -9.78 13.79
C ILE A 261 -5.78 -10.89 12.91
N ALA A 262 -6.84 -10.58 12.18
CA ALA A 262 -7.43 -11.52 11.24
C ALA A 262 -6.46 -11.82 10.08
N PRO A 263 -6.37 -13.07 9.60
CA PRO A 263 -5.50 -13.42 8.48
C PRO A 263 -5.96 -12.77 7.17
N ASN A 264 -5.00 -12.30 6.37
CA ASN A 264 -5.27 -11.64 5.08
C ASN A 264 -5.86 -12.62 4.05
N GLN A 265 -6.88 -12.18 3.31
CA GLN A 265 -7.33 -12.83 2.08
C GLN A 265 -6.64 -12.17 0.88
N ALA A 266 -5.54 -12.75 0.41
CA ALA A 266 -4.99 -12.39 -0.90
C ALA A 266 -5.76 -13.18 -1.97
N ASN A 267 -6.82 -12.59 -2.53
CA ASN A 267 -7.49 -13.16 -3.70
C ASN A 267 -6.73 -12.73 -4.95
N THR A 268 -5.71 -13.52 -5.33
CA THR A 268 -5.23 -13.48 -6.71
C THR A 268 -6.21 -14.28 -7.55
N ALA A 269 -7.17 -13.60 -8.19
CA ALA A 269 -7.96 -14.25 -9.21
C ALA A 269 -7.02 -14.60 -10.39
N ASP A 270 -6.77 -15.89 -10.55
CA ASP A 270 -5.93 -16.50 -11.57
C ASP A 270 -6.18 -15.98 -13.01
N ARG A 271 -5.07 -15.88 -13.75
CA ARG A 271 -4.87 -16.14 -15.21
C ARG A 271 -4.31 -14.96 -16.00
N TRP A 272 -2.99 -14.84 -15.97
CA TRP A 272 -2.23 -14.31 -17.10
C TRP A 272 -1.48 -15.50 -17.72
N TYR A 273 -1.96 -15.95 -18.89
CA TYR A 273 -1.33 -17.00 -19.66
C TYR A 273 0.09 -16.57 -20.04
N HIS A 274 1.09 -17.23 -19.45
CA HIS A 274 2.44 -17.26 -20.01
C HIS A 274 2.40 -17.96 -21.37
N ASN A 275 2.44 -17.20 -22.46
CA ASN A 275 2.95 -17.65 -23.74
C ASN A 275 3.52 -16.45 -24.50
N GLY A 276 4.80 -16.19 -24.27
CA GLY A 276 5.53 -15.09 -24.90
C GLY A 276 7.02 -15.20 -24.59
N ARG A 277 7.68 -16.11 -25.30
CA ARG A 277 9.12 -16.35 -25.26
C ARG A 277 9.87 -15.07 -25.66
N PHE A 278 10.24 -14.22 -24.72
CA PHE A 278 11.23 -13.17 -24.97
C PHE A 278 12.61 -13.85 -25.05
N ALA A 279 13.06 -14.10 -26.28
CA ALA A 279 14.43 -14.47 -26.54
C ALA A 279 15.34 -13.31 -26.11
N SER A 280 16.15 -13.57 -25.10
CA SER A 280 17.27 -12.74 -24.66
C SER A 280 18.26 -12.55 -25.82
N CYS A 281 18.36 -11.32 -26.34
CA CYS A 281 19.55 -10.87 -27.07
C CYS A 281 20.36 -9.97 -26.14
N LEU A 282 21.16 -10.60 -25.29
CA LEU A 282 22.31 -9.98 -24.65
C LEU A 282 23.58 -10.54 -25.27
N ASP A 283 24.50 -9.61 -25.50
CA ASP A 283 25.95 -9.78 -25.65
C ASP A 283 26.56 -10.21 -26.99
N SER A 284 27.18 -9.23 -27.64
CA SER A 284 28.39 -9.39 -28.47
C SER A 284 29.01 -8.01 -28.71
N ARG A 285 29.75 -7.47 -27.73
CA ARG A 285 30.81 -6.48 -27.99
C ARG A 285 32.16 -7.19 -27.89
N PRO A 286 32.98 -7.23 -28.95
CA PRO A 286 34.37 -7.64 -28.83
C PRO A 286 35.18 -6.47 -28.27
N LYS A 287 35.89 -6.67 -27.15
CA LYS A 287 37.04 -5.84 -26.79
C LYS A 287 38.20 -6.21 -27.70
N ARG A 288 38.68 -5.25 -28.48
CA ARG A 288 40.11 -5.08 -28.76
C ARG A 288 40.59 -3.90 -27.92
#